data_AF-A0A353E568-F1
#
_entry.id   AF-A0A353E568-F1
#
_cell.length_a   1.000
_cell.length_b   1.000
_cell.length_c   1.000
_cell.angle_alpha   90.00
_cell.angle_beta   90.00
_cell.angle_gamma   90.00
#
_symmetry.space_group_name_H-M   'P 1'
#
loop_
_entity.id
_entity.type
_entity.pdbx_description
1 polymer ?
#
loop_
_entity_poly.entity_id
_entity_poly.type
_entity_poly.pdbx_seq_one_letter_code
_entity_poly.pdbx_strand_id
1 'polypeptide(L)'
;MDNIYILHEDKVFLRLMAELAVMHLARDWHLSINKSWGIRRTCDGIDFCGQIIYADHALLRKRFKHDLCKQVANLRKAGFTDRQIQLKAASRLGLGIHANSKNLYKKIGMERFGKLVKARRARVPFEGMEKSQQQSIEDIICREGQDENKFLVQVIDYKVDDSVIEKEVVQVEEAAADGSTHMVSKEVPKKRLSLRYRIIDHVEQDGTEVWQPTEHYLYTGSKILIDQALNDFCRDELPFSTVVAELHNKFKKKFYKFT
;
A
#
# COMPACT_ATOMS: atom_id res chain seq x y z
N MET A 1 29.14 4.28 -23.69
CA MET A 1 28.33 3.15 -24.17
C MET A 1 28.86 2.80 -25.53
N ASP A 2 29.20 1.54 -25.70
CA ASP A 2 30.04 0.97 -26.76
C ASP A 2 29.33 -0.16 -27.53
N ASN A 3 28.15 -0.59 -27.05
CA ASN A 3 27.34 -1.62 -27.69
C ASN A 3 26.43 -1.01 -28.76
N ILE A 4 26.51 -1.53 -29.99
CA ILE A 4 25.65 -1.17 -31.12
C ILE A 4 24.83 -2.39 -31.51
N TYR A 5 23.53 -2.19 -31.74
CA TYR A 5 22.61 -3.23 -32.20
C TYR A 5 21.98 -2.77 -33.51
N ILE A 6 22.02 -3.63 -34.52
CA ILE A 6 21.35 -3.43 -35.81
C ILE A 6 20.26 -4.49 -35.91
N LEU A 7 19.02 -4.05 -36.10
CA LEU A 7 17.85 -4.93 -36.20
C LEU A 7 17.33 -4.88 -37.63
N HIS A 8 17.22 -6.04 -38.26
CA HIS A 8 16.70 -6.20 -39.61
C HIS A 8 16.20 -7.63 -39.80
N GLU A 9 15.23 -7.83 -40.69
CA GLU A 9 14.64 -9.15 -40.97
C GLU A 9 15.57 -10.05 -41.80
N ASP A 10 16.29 -9.47 -42.76
CA ASP A 10 17.24 -10.20 -43.59
C ASP A 10 18.62 -10.35 -42.94
N LYS A 11 19.06 -11.60 -42.82
CA LYS A 11 20.37 -11.99 -42.30
C LYS A 11 21.52 -11.56 -43.21
N VAL A 12 21.33 -11.58 -44.53
CA VAL A 12 22.37 -11.17 -45.49
C VAL A 12 22.64 -9.68 -45.35
N PHE A 13 21.58 -8.87 -45.32
CA PHE A 13 21.68 -7.45 -45.00
C PHE A 13 22.42 -7.18 -43.69
N LEU A 14 22.06 -7.87 -42.60
CA LEU A 14 22.76 -7.70 -41.31
C LEU A 14 24.25 -8.00 -41.39
N ARG A 15 24.65 -8.99 -42.20
CA ARG A 15 26.06 -9.34 -42.38
C ARG A 15 26.82 -8.25 -43.10
N LEU A 16 26.27 -7.76 -44.21
CA LEU A 16 26.86 -6.67 -44.99
C LEU A 16 26.99 -5.40 -44.14
N MET A 17 25.92 -5.04 -43.42
CA MET A 17 25.92 -3.85 -42.56
C MET A 17 26.91 -3.96 -41.41
N ALA A 18 27.05 -5.13 -40.78
CA ALA A 18 28.03 -5.32 -39.72
C ALA A 18 29.46 -5.15 -40.24
N GLU A 19 29.80 -5.73 -41.39
CA GLU A 19 31.14 -5.62 -41.98
C GLU A 19 31.44 -4.18 -42.43
N LEU A 20 30.48 -3.49 -43.04
CA LEU A 20 30.60 -2.07 -43.40
C LEU A 20 30.79 -1.17 -42.18
N ALA A 21 30.00 -1.39 -41.12
CA ALA A 21 30.14 -0.65 -39.88
C ALA A 21 31.50 -0.89 -39.23
N VAL A 22 31.99 -2.13 -39.23
CA VAL A 22 33.33 -2.49 -38.73
C VAL A 22 34.41 -1.76 -39.53
N MET A 23 34.35 -1.78 -40.86
CA MET A 23 35.32 -1.09 -41.72
C MET A 23 35.30 0.42 -41.49
N HIS A 24 34.11 1.04 -41.42
CA HIS A 24 33.98 2.48 -41.20
C HIS A 24 34.54 2.89 -39.84
N LEU A 25 34.18 2.18 -38.77
CA LEU A 25 34.67 2.45 -37.42
C LEU A 25 36.19 2.25 -37.31
N ALA A 26 36.75 1.25 -38.00
CA ALA A 26 38.20 1.02 -38.01
C ALA A 26 38.96 2.05 -38.84
N ARG A 27 38.43 2.45 -40.00
CA ARG A 27 39.11 3.37 -40.94
C ARG A 27 39.05 4.82 -40.47
N ASP A 28 37.85 5.30 -40.15
CA ASP A 28 37.60 6.73 -39.94
C ASP A 28 37.71 7.13 -38.47
N TRP A 29 37.43 6.18 -37.56
CA TRP A 29 37.44 6.41 -36.12
C TRP A 29 38.55 5.65 -35.39
N HIS A 30 39.33 4.83 -36.10
CA HIS A 30 40.41 4.02 -35.55
C HIS A 30 40.01 3.14 -34.35
N LEU A 31 38.76 2.66 -34.35
CA LEU A 31 38.20 1.81 -33.29
C LEU A 31 38.33 0.32 -33.65
N SER A 32 38.86 -0.48 -32.72
CA SER A 32 38.89 -1.94 -32.83
C SER A 32 37.66 -2.58 -32.19
N ILE A 33 36.93 -3.41 -32.94
CA ILE A 33 35.73 -4.08 -32.45
C ILE A 33 36.08 -5.43 -31.82
N ASN A 34 35.41 -5.76 -30.71
CA ASN A 34 35.57 -7.04 -30.03
C ASN A 34 35.13 -8.22 -30.92
N LYS A 35 35.96 -9.24 -31.07
CA LYS A 35 35.73 -10.44 -31.90
C LYS A 35 34.47 -11.24 -31.53
N SER A 36 33.85 -10.98 -30.39
CA SER A 36 32.62 -11.66 -29.93
C SER A 36 31.32 -11.12 -30.56
N TRP A 37 31.41 -10.17 -31.51
CA TRP A 37 30.25 -9.73 -32.28
C TRP A 37 29.71 -10.86 -33.17
N GLY A 38 28.41 -10.84 -33.44
CA GLY A 38 27.79 -11.84 -34.30
C GLY A 38 26.32 -11.58 -34.52
N ILE A 39 25.79 -12.17 -35.59
CA ILE A 39 24.37 -12.08 -35.95
C ILE A 39 23.62 -13.16 -35.17
N ARG A 40 22.59 -12.77 -34.43
CA ARG A 40 21.73 -13.67 -33.66
C ARG A 40 20.28 -13.37 -33.94
N ARG A 41 19.43 -14.35 -33.65
CA ARG A 41 17.98 -14.19 -33.76
C ARG A 41 17.46 -13.43 -32.55
N THR A 42 16.46 -12.59 -32.75
CA THR A 42 15.75 -11.89 -31.67
C THR A 42 15.01 -12.82 -30.72
N CYS A 43 14.61 -14.03 -31.16
CA CYS A 43 14.00 -15.04 -30.30
C CYS A 43 14.93 -15.54 -29.18
N ASP A 44 16.25 -15.45 -29.37
CA ASP A 44 17.23 -15.83 -28.36
C ASP A 44 17.35 -14.75 -27.25
N GLY A 45 16.70 -13.60 -27.44
CA GLY A 45 16.71 -12.44 -26.55
C GLY A 45 17.83 -11.46 -26.86
N ILE A 46 17.49 -10.17 -26.93
CA ILE A 46 18.47 -9.09 -27.09
C ILE A 46 18.95 -8.70 -25.71
N ASP A 47 20.24 -8.87 -25.47
CA ASP A 47 20.81 -8.44 -24.22
C ASP A 47 21.12 -6.94 -24.23
N PHE A 48 20.48 -6.16 -23.37
CA PHE A 48 20.60 -4.72 -23.36
C PHE A 48 20.59 -4.17 -21.93
N CYS A 49 21.60 -3.36 -21.58
CA CYS A 49 21.69 -2.63 -20.32
C CYS A 49 21.39 -3.45 -19.04
N GLY A 50 21.79 -4.73 -19.00
CA GLY A 50 21.55 -5.62 -17.85
C GLY A 50 20.21 -6.38 -17.86
N GLN A 51 19.45 -6.24 -18.93
CA GLN A 51 18.22 -6.99 -19.23
C GLN A 51 18.41 -7.86 -20.47
N ILE A 52 17.53 -8.85 -20.61
CA ILE A 52 17.36 -9.65 -21.82
C ILE A 52 15.94 -9.35 -22.31
N ILE A 53 15.84 -8.72 -23.46
CA ILE A 53 14.59 -8.25 -24.07
C ILE A 53 14.16 -9.28 -25.11
N TYR A 54 12.95 -9.82 -24.92
CA TYR A 54 12.23 -10.64 -25.89
C TYR A 54 11.13 -9.80 -26.54
N ALA A 55 10.45 -10.36 -27.54
CA ALA A 55 9.36 -9.68 -28.24
C ALA A 55 8.16 -9.36 -27.32
N ASP A 56 7.88 -10.24 -26.35
CA ASP A 56 6.72 -10.20 -25.48
C ASP A 56 7.04 -9.76 -24.04
N HIS A 57 8.28 -9.98 -23.58
CA HIS A 57 8.68 -9.69 -22.21
C HIS A 57 10.16 -9.34 -22.07
N ALA A 58 10.54 -8.79 -20.91
CA ALA A 58 11.94 -8.56 -20.55
C ALA A 58 12.30 -9.31 -19.27
N LEU A 59 13.50 -9.89 -19.24
CA LEU A 59 14.08 -10.56 -18.08
C LEU A 59 15.31 -9.82 -17.59
N LEU A 60 15.65 -9.97 -16.31
CA LEU A 60 16.94 -9.51 -15.79
C LEU A 60 18.04 -10.52 -16.12
N ARG A 61 19.24 -10.05 -16.47
CA ARG A 61 20.42 -10.92 -16.60
C ARG A 61 20.71 -11.65 -15.29
N LYS A 62 21.20 -12.89 -15.39
CA LYS A 62 21.61 -13.70 -14.23
C LYS A 62 22.60 -12.97 -13.32
N ARG A 63 23.64 -12.34 -13.90
CA ARG A 63 24.65 -11.57 -13.15
C ARG A 63 24.00 -10.44 -12.34
N PHE A 64 23.09 -9.70 -12.96
CA PHE A 64 22.38 -8.62 -12.29
C PHE A 64 21.55 -9.10 -11.10
N LYS A 65 20.83 -10.22 -11.25
CA LYS A 65 20.07 -10.84 -10.16
C LYS A 65 20.98 -11.21 -8.98
N HIS A 66 22.13 -11.84 -9.27
CA HIS A 66 23.11 -12.19 -8.25
C HIS A 66 23.68 -10.96 -7.54
N ASP A 67 24.06 -9.93 -8.27
CA ASP A 67 24.63 -8.70 -7.70
C ASP A 67 23.62 -7.95 -6.83
N LEU A 68 22.34 -7.90 -7.23
CA LEU A 68 21.27 -7.34 -6.41
C LEU A 68 21.07 -8.14 -5.13
N CYS A 69 20.97 -9.47 -5.21
CA CYS A 69 20.83 -10.31 -4.02
C CYS A 69 22.03 -10.16 -3.07
N LYS A 70 23.25 -10.12 -3.61
CA LYS A 70 24.48 -9.92 -2.85
C LYS A 70 24.50 -8.56 -2.15
N GLN A 71 24.10 -7.48 -2.85
CA GLN A 71 24.00 -6.15 -2.26
C GLN A 71 23.00 -6.12 -1.10
N VAL A 72 21.80 -6.67 -1.30
CA VAL A 72 20.77 -6.72 -0.25
C VAL A 72 21.25 -7.52 0.96
N ALA A 73 21.85 -8.70 0.74
CA ALA A 73 22.38 -9.53 1.82
C ALA A 73 23.49 -8.81 2.62
N ASN A 74 24.41 -8.12 1.95
CA ASN A 74 25.48 -7.38 2.61
C ASN A 74 24.93 -6.21 3.44
N LEU A 75 23.93 -5.48 2.93
CA LEU A 75 23.32 -4.39 3.68
C LEU A 75 22.52 -4.89 4.89
N ARG A 76 21.87 -6.05 4.79
CA ARG A 76 21.23 -6.71 5.94
C ARG A 76 22.24 -7.11 7.01
N LYS A 77 23.37 -7.71 6.61
CA LYS A 77 24.46 -8.05 7.54
C LYS A 77 25.02 -6.82 8.26
N ALA A 78 25.03 -5.67 7.61
CA ALA A 78 25.43 -4.40 8.20
C ALA A 78 24.34 -3.75 9.09
N GLY A 79 23.18 -4.38 9.27
CA GLY A 79 22.12 -3.90 10.18
C GLY A 79 21.22 -2.80 9.62
N PHE A 80 21.25 -2.53 8.30
CA PHE A 80 20.35 -1.53 7.71
C PHE A 80 18.90 -2.00 7.70
N THR A 81 17.96 -1.07 7.91
CA THR A 81 16.53 -1.35 7.79
C THR A 81 16.13 -1.56 6.33
N ASP A 82 15.04 -2.30 6.07
CA ASP A 82 14.59 -2.57 4.69
C ASP A 82 14.36 -1.29 3.87
N ARG A 83 13.90 -0.20 4.51
CA ARG A 83 13.74 1.11 3.84
C ARG A 83 15.07 1.71 3.41
N GLN A 84 16.08 1.66 4.28
CA GLN A 84 17.43 2.14 3.96
C GLN A 84 18.09 1.27 2.87
N ILE A 85 17.87 -0.04 2.91
CA ILE A 85 18.34 -0.98 1.89
C ILE A 85 17.74 -0.64 0.54
N GLN A 86 16.44 -0.36 0.47
CA GLN A 86 15.77 0.03 -0.77
C GLN A 86 16.33 1.33 -1.34
N LEU A 87 16.61 2.34 -0.51
CA LEU A 87 17.24 3.58 -0.96
C LEU A 87 18.64 3.34 -1.52
N LYS A 88 19.47 2.54 -0.83
CA LYS A 88 20.83 2.21 -1.27
C LYS A 88 20.85 1.28 -2.49
N ALA A 89 19.83 0.46 -2.69
CA ALA A 89 19.67 -0.43 -3.85
C ALA A 89 18.76 0.17 -4.94
N ALA A 90 18.34 1.44 -4.81
CA ALA A 90 17.30 2.05 -5.64
C ALA A 90 17.63 2.00 -7.13
N SER A 91 18.89 2.21 -7.50
CA SER A 91 19.35 2.12 -8.89
C SER A 91 19.08 0.73 -9.50
N ARG A 92 19.50 -0.34 -8.80
CA ARG A 92 19.31 -1.72 -9.28
C ARG A 92 17.84 -2.15 -9.23
N LEU A 93 17.13 -1.72 -8.19
CA LEU A 93 15.69 -1.96 -8.09
C LEU A 93 14.93 -1.24 -9.21
N GLY A 94 15.33 -0.02 -9.56
CA GLY A 94 14.74 0.76 -10.65
C GLY A 94 14.84 0.04 -11.99
N LEU A 95 16.02 -0.46 -12.34
CA LEU A 95 16.19 -1.22 -13.59
C LEU A 95 15.26 -2.44 -13.67
N GLY A 96 15.12 -3.19 -12.57
CA GLY A 96 14.27 -4.38 -12.59
C GLY A 96 12.77 -4.09 -12.57
N ILE A 97 12.32 -2.84 -12.43
CA ILE A 97 10.89 -2.48 -12.60
C ILE A 97 10.42 -2.76 -14.04
N HIS A 98 11.30 -2.58 -15.01
CA HIS A 98 10.99 -2.76 -16.44
C HIS A 98 11.13 -4.22 -16.90
N ALA A 99 11.44 -5.16 -16.00
CA ALA A 99 11.58 -6.58 -16.30
C ALA A 99 10.62 -7.42 -15.43
N ASN A 100 10.39 -8.67 -15.82
CA ASN A 100 9.61 -9.63 -15.05
C ASN A 100 10.37 -10.09 -13.79
N SER A 101 10.33 -9.26 -12.75
CA SER A 101 11.12 -9.38 -11.51
C SER A 101 10.26 -9.56 -10.25
N LYS A 102 8.93 -9.68 -10.37
CA LYS A 102 8.00 -9.74 -9.24
C LYS A 102 8.37 -10.83 -8.23
N ASN A 103 8.65 -12.05 -8.71
CA ASN A 103 9.03 -13.17 -7.87
C ASN A 103 10.39 -12.98 -7.18
N LEU A 104 11.34 -12.34 -7.88
CA LEU A 104 12.65 -12.01 -7.31
C LEU A 104 12.49 -11.04 -6.14
N TYR A 105 11.76 -9.95 -6.35
CA TYR A 105 11.51 -8.93 -5.33
C TYR A 105 10.78 -9.46 -4.10
N LYS A 106 9.80 -10.35 -4.30
CA LYS A 106 9.13 -11.06 -3.20
C LYS A 106 10.13 -11.90 -2.40
N LYS A 107 10.99 -12.68 -3.06
CA LYS A 107 12.01 -13.52 -2.38
C LYS A 107 13.04 -12.72 -1.60
N ILE A 108 13.46 -11.56 -2.10
CA ILE A 108 14.45 -10.71 -1.40
C ILE A 108 13.80 -9.75 -0.38
N GLY A 109 12.47 -9.72 -0.24
CA GLY A 109 11.77 -8.82 0.67
C GLY A 109 11.82 -7.34 0.24
N MET A 110 11.91 -7.06 -1.06
CA MET A 110 12.00 -5.71 -1.63
C MET A 110 10.79 -5.43 -2.53
N GLU A 111 9.57 -5.75 -2.05
CA GLU A 111 8.35 -5.53 -2.81
C GLU A 111 8.08 -4.04 -3.10
N ARG A 112 7.38 -3.76 -4.21
CA ARG A 112 7.09 -2.38 -4.66
C ARG A 112 6.27 -1.59 -3.63
N PHE A 113 6.62 -0.31 -3.49
CA PHE A 113 5.84 0.72 -2.77
C PHE A 113 4.39 0.91 -3.27
N GLY A 114 3.96 0.32 -4.38
CA GLY A 114 2.58 0.46 -4.88
C GLY A 114 1.51 -0.08 -3.93
N LYS A 115 1.80 -1.11 -3.14
CA LYS A 115 0.90 -1.58 -2.06
C LYS A 115 0.89 -0.59 -0.88
N LEU A 116 2.05 -0.03 -0.53
CA LEU A 116 2.19 0.95 0.55
C LEU A 116 1.57 2.31 0.20
N VAL A 117 1.61 2.74 -1.07
CA VAL A 117 1.03 4.01 -1.56
C VAL A 117 -0.49 3.94 -1.66
N LYS A 118 -1.06 2.78 -2.03
CA LYS A 118 -2.52 2.56 -1.90
C LYS A 118 -2.98 2.59 -0.43
N ALA A 119 -2.16 2.13 0.51
CA ALA A 119 -2.39 2.30 1.94
C ALA A 119 -2.17 3.76 2.44
N ARG A 120 -1.45 4.60 1.69
CA ARG A 120 -1.25 6.04 1.99
C ARG A 120 -2.39 6.93 1.53
N ARG A 121 -3.24 6.50 0.58
CA ARG A 121 -4.55 7.13 0.33
C ARG A 121 -5.61 6.64 1.32
N ALA A 122 -5.25 6.55 2.60
CA ALA A 122 -6.27 6.61 3.64
C ALA A 122 -6.84 8.03 3.55
N ARG A 123 -8.00 8.19 2.90
CA ARG A 123 -8.72 9.46 2.93
C ARG A 123 -8.96 9.76 4.40
N VAL A 124 -8.44 10.87 4.89
CA VAL A 124 -8.84 11.39 6.21
C VAL A 124 -10.35 11.63 6.13
N PRO A 125 -11.15 11.23 7.13
CA PRO A 125 -12.60 11.22 6.99
C PRO A 125 -13.21 12.62 7.00
N PHE A 126 -12.49 13.59 7.57
CA PHE A 126 -12.91 14.96 7.77
C PHE A 126 -11.99 15.94 7.05
N GLU A 127 -12.55 17.02 6.51
CA GLU A 127 -11.80 18.06 5.81
C GLU A 127 -10.95 18.88 6.80
N GLY A 128 -9.71 19.19 6.43
CA GLY A 128 -8.78 19.95 7.28
C GLY A 128 -8.00 19.15 8.34
N MET A 129 -8.26 17.84 8.47
CA MET A 129 -7.54 16.98 9.43
C MET A 129 -6.33 16.29 8.79
N GLU A 130 -5.29 16.04 9.58
CA GLU A 130 -4.06 15.35 9.19
C GLU A 130 -3.98 13.93 9.72
N LYS A 131 -3.28 13.03 9.01
CA LYS A 131 -3.11 11.63 9.43
C LYS A 131 -2.43 11.46 10.80
N SER A 132 -1.61 12.42 11.21
CA SER A 132 -0.96 12.48 12.53
C SER A 132 -1.98 12.53 13.67
N GLN A 133 -3.17 13.06 13.43
CA GLN A 133 -4.26 13.17 14.40
C GLN A 133 -5.08 11.88 14.55
N GLN A 134 -4.74 10.83 13.80
CA GLN A 134 -5.42 9.53 13.90
C GLN A 134 -5.02 8.80 15.19
N GLN A 135 -6.01 8.45 16.01
CA GLN A 135 -5.82 7.64 17.22
C GLN A 135 -6.48 6.26 17.10
N SER A 136 -6.09 5.34 18.00
CA SER A 136 -6.75 4.05 18.17
C SER A 136 -7.99 4.21 19.05
N ILE A 137 -9.01 3.39 18.85
CA ILE A 137 -10.15 3.35 19.78
C ILE A 137 -9.72 2.95 21.20
N GLU A 138 -8.66 2.14 21.32
CA GLU A 138 -8.11 1.73 22.60
C GLU A 138 -7.61 2.88 23.47
N ASP A 139 -7.29 4.02 22.85
CA ASP A 139 -6.77 5.21 23.54
C ASP A 139 -7.88 5.97 24.29
N ILE A 140 -9.15 5.76 23.93
CA ILE A 140 -10.30 6.48 24.51
C ILE A 140 -11.27 5.58 25.29
N ILE A 141 -11.01 4.27 25.34
CA ILE A 141 -11.91 3.33 26.01
C ILE A 141 -11.76 3.44 27.54
N CYS A 142 -12.86 3.71 28.22
CA CYS A 142 -12.98 3.60 29.67
C CYS A 142 -13.27 2.13 30.05
N ARG A 143 -12.37 1.51 30.80
CA ARG A 143 -12.55 0.14 31.28
C ARG A 143 -13.35 0.10 32.57
N GLU A 144 -14.00 -1.04 32.80
CA GLU A 144 -14.79 -1.30 34.01
C GLU A 144 -13.98 -1.01 35.30
N GLY A 145 -14.47 -0.07 36.10
CA GLY A 145 -13.84 0.39 37.35
C GLY A 145 -12.87 1.57 37.21
N GLN A 146 -12.72 2.14 36.01
CA GLN A 146 -11.99 3.40 35.81
C GLN A 146 -12.91 4.61 36.03
N ASP A 147 -12.28 5.75 36.30
CA ASP A 147 -12.95 7.03 36.50
C ASP A 147 -13.37 7.62 35.13
N GLU A 148 -14.67 7.64 34.86
CA GLU A 148 -15.27 8.08 33.59
C GLU A 148 -14.87 9.52 33.25
N ASN A 149 -14.70 10.38 34.24
CA ASN A 149 -14.34 11.79 34.04
C ASN A 149 -12.97 11.97 33.36
N LYS A 150 -12.10 10.97 33.43
CA LYS A 150 -10.77 10.99 32.78
C LYS A 150 -10.81 10.54 31.32
N PHE A 151 -11.89 9.90 30.92
CA PHE A 151 -12.09 9.34 29.57
C PHE A 151 -13.22 10.05 28.83
N LEU A 152 -13.62 11.23 29.29
CA LEU A 152 -14.56 12.10 28.60
C LEU A 152 -14.00 12.53 27.25
N VAL A 153 -14.86 12.43 26.25
CA VAL A 153 -14.57 12.77 24.87
C VAL A 153 -15.65 13.70 24.35
N GLN A 154 -15.25 14.84 23.77
CA GLN A 154 -16.17 15.74 23.09
C GLN A 154 -16.26 15.35 21.62
N VAL A 155 -17.41 14.84 21.19
CA VAL A 155 -17.67 14.50 19.80
C VAL A 155 -18.01 15.78 19.04
N ILE A 156 -17.21 16.10 18.02
CA ILE A 156 -17.37 17.31 17.20
C ILE A 156 -18.11 16.99 15.92
N ASP A 157 -17.76 15.86 15.28
CA ASP A 157 -18.37 15.42 14.03
C ASP A 157 -18.25 13.90 13.90
N TYR A 158 -19.16 13.28 13.15
CA TYR A 158 -19.16 11.85 12.92
C TYR A 158 -19.68 11.48 11.54
N LYS A 159 -19.17 10.37 10.99
CA LYS A 159 -19.55 9.87 9.68
C LYS A 159 -19.56 8.35 9.62
N VAL A 160 -20.61 7.79 9.04
CA VAL A 160 -20.71 6.35 8.76
C VAL A 160 -20.45 6.12 7.27
N ASP A 161 -19.39 5.38 6.97
CA ASP A 161 -18.92 5.09 5.60
C ASP A 161 -18.74 3.57 5.40
N ASP A 162 -18.55 3.14 4.15
CA ASP A 162 -18.15 1.76 3.85
C ASP A 162 -16.67 1.51 4.23
N SER A 163 -16.41 0.33 4.79
CA SER A 163 -15.09 -0.10 5.22
C SER A 163 -14.24 -0.52 4.03
N VAL A 164 -13.03 0.02 3.98
CA VAL A 164 -12.01 -0.37 2.99
C VAL A 164 -11.35 -1.70 3.37
N ILE A 165 -11.38 -2.07 4.66
CA ILE A 165 -10.63 -3.20 5.22
C ILE A 165 -11.54 -4.41 5.45
N GLU A 166 -12.70 -4.18 6.08
CA GLU A 166 -13.60 -5.26 6.45
C GLU A 166 -14.68 -5.47 5.39
N LYS A 167 -14.78 -6.70 4.89
CA LYS A 167 -15.81 -7.13 3.94
C LYS A 167 -16.56 -8.33 4.49
N GLU A 168 -17.80 -8.48 4.09
CA GLU A 168 -18.67 -9.60 4.40
C GLU A 168 -19.05 -10.32 3.10
N VAL A 169 -19.08 -11.65 3.15
CA VAL A 169 -19.48 -12.47 2.00
C VAL A 169 -20.99 -12.68 2.12
N VAL A 170 -21.75 -12.05 1.24
CA VAL A 170 -23.21 -12.18 1.16
C VAL A 170 -23.52 -13.12 -0.01
N GLN A 171 -24.40 -14.08 0.20
CA GLN A 171 -24.94 -14.90 -0.88
C GLN A 171 -26.10 -14.14 -1.53
N VAL A 172 -25.96 -13.81 -2.80
CA VAL A 172 -26.98 -13.06 -3.57
C VAL A 172 -27.53 -14.00 -4.63
N GLU A 173 -28.86 -14.02 -4.77
CA GLU A 173 -29.55 -14.68 -5.87
C GLU A 173 -29.40 -13.82 -7.12
N GLU A 174 -28.58 -14.25 -8.07
CA GLU A 174 -28.52 -13.62 -9.40
C GLU A 174 -29.36 -14.44 -10.39
N ALA A 175 -30.28 -13.77 -11.08
CA ALA A 175 -31.06 -14.37 -12.15
C ALA A 175 -30.20 -14.42 -13.43
N ALA A 176 -29.94 -15.63 -13.94
CA ALA A 176 -29.29 -15.81 -15.23
C ALA A 176 -30.24 -15.39 -16.38
N ALA A 177 -29.67 -15.12 -17.56
CA ALA A 177 -30.44 -14.75 -18.76
C ALA A 177 -31.51 -15.79 -19.17
N ASP A 178 -31.39 -17.02 -18.67
CA ASP A 178 -32.28 -18.15 -18.94
C ASP A 178 -33.38 -18.34 -17.88
N GLY A 179 -33.51 -17.42 -16.91
CA GLY A 179 -34.55 -17.45 -15.88
C GLY A 179 -34.29 -18.38 -14.68
N SER A 180 -33.12 -19.04 -14.62
CA SER A 180 -32.68 -19.80 -13.43
C SER A 180 -32.01 -18.90 -12.40
N THR A 181 -32.35 -19.08 -11.12
CA THR A 181 -31.70 -18.40 -9.99
C THR A 181 -30.48 -19.19 -9.52
N HIS A 182 -29.31 -18.56 -9.52
CA HIS A 182 -28.08 -19.15 -8.98
C HIS A 182 -27.62 -18.34 -7.76
N MET A 183 -27.28 -19.05 -6.68
CA MET A 183 -26.69 -18.46 -5.48
C MET A 183 -25.22 -18.12 -5.74
N VAL A 184 -24.88 -16.83 -5.79
CA VAL A 184 -23.51 -16.36 -6.01
C VAL A 184 -23.00 -15.67 -4.75
N SER A 185 -21.82 -16.07 -4.26
CA SER A 185 -21.17 -15.41 -3.14
C SER A 185 -20.48 -14.11 -3.60
N LYS A 186 -20.88 -12.97 -3.02
CA LYS A 186 -20.37 -11.64 -3.35
C LYS A 186 -19.78 -10.97 -2.13
N GLU A 187 -18.60 -10.37 -2.27
CA GLU A 187 -17.97 -9.60 -1.20
C GLU A 187 -18.54 -8.17 -1.16
N VAL A 188 -19.21 -7.82 -0.06
CA VAL A 188 -19.76 -6.49 0.21
C VAL A 188 -18.99 -5.84 1.37
N PRO A 189 -18.58 -4.55 1.30
CA PRO A 189 -17.90 -3.89 2.40
C PRO A 189 -18.82 -3.74 3.63
N LYS A 190 -18.27 -3.92 4.84
CA LYS A 190 -18.99 -3.63 6.09
C LYS A 190 -19.04 -2.13 6.36
N LYS A 191 -20.00 -1.65 7.15
CA LYS A 191 -20.04 -0.25 7.60
C LYS A 191 -18.94 0.02 8.64
N ARG A 192 -18.40 1.24 8.65
CA ARG A 192 -17.49 1.78 9.67
C ARG A 192 -17.96 3.15 10.14
N LEU A 193 -17.76 3.45 11.41
CA LEU A 193 -17.93 4.79 11.99
C LEU A 193 -16.57 5.51 12.05
N SER A 194 -16.56 6.76 11.64
CA SER A 194 -15.45 7.70 11.78
C SER A 194 -15.89 8.79 12.74
N LEU A 195 -15.09 9.07 13.77
CA LEU A 195 -15.39 10.08 14.78
C LEU A 195 -14.30 11.15 14.79
N ARG A 196 -14.68 12.42 14.86
CA ARG A 196 -13.82 13.57 15.12
C ARG A 196 -14.11 14.08 16.53
N TYR A 197 -13.08 14.22 17.34
CA TYR A 197 -13.27 14.48 18.76
C TYR A 197 -12.10 15.22 19.43
N ARG A 198 -12.34 15.71 20.64
CA ARG A 198 -11.32 16.21 21.58
C ARG A 198 -11.33 15.41 22.86
N ILE A 199 -10.17 15.29 23.49
CA ILE A 199 -9.99 14.63 24.78
C ILE A 199 -10.10 15.69 25.86
N ILE A 200 -10.68 15.33 27.00
CA ILE A 200 -10.71 16.19 28.17
C ILE A 200 -9.29 16.47 28.69
N ASP A 201 -9.02 17.72 29.06
CA ASP A 201 -7.79 18.09 29.76
C ASP A 201 -7.98 17.93 31.27
N HIS A 202 -9.01 18.59 31.81
CA HIS A 202 -9.42 18.47 33.20
C HIS A 202 -10.87 18.93 33.40
N VAL A 203 -11.47 18.53 34.52
CA VAL A 203 -12.76 19.05 35.00
C VAL A 203 -12.47 20.04 36.13
N GLU A 204 -12.99 21.25 36.03
CA GLU A 204 -12.89 22.26 37.09
C GLU A 204 -13.76 21.89 38.31
N GLN A 205 -13.50 22.55 39.45
CA GLN A 205 -14.24 22.28 40.70
C GLN A 205 -15.75 22.55 40.58
N ASP A 206 -16.14 23.42 39.65
CA ASP A 206 -17.53 23.78 39.37
C ASP A 206 -18.23 22.81 38.38
N GLY A 207 -17.52 21.77 37.91
CA GLY A 207 -18.02 20.79 36.96
C GLY A 207 -17.83 21.19 35.48
N THR A 208 -17.17 22.32 35.21
CA THR A 208 -16.86 22.75 33.84
C THR A 208 -15.82 21.83 33.20
N GLU A 209 -16.13 21.30 32.02
CA GLU A 209 -15.22 20.46 31.24
C GLU A 209 -14.26 21.32 30.41
N VAL A 210 -12.95 21.21 30.65
CA VAL A 210 -11.91 21.88 29.88
C VAL A 210 -11.28 20.90 28.90
N TRP A 211 -11.26 21.26 27.62
CA TRP A 211 -10.87 20.38 26.52
C TRP A 211 -9.48 20.68 25.98
N GLN A 212 -8.76 19.65 25.55
CA GLN A 212 -7.49 19.83 24.85
C GLN A 212 -7.71 20.58 23.51
N PRO A 213 -6.75 21.44 23.09
CA PRO A 213 -6.87 22.19 21.84
C PRO A 213 -6.72 21.31 20.59
N THR A 214 -6.14 20.12 20.74
CA THR A 214 -5.86 19.21 19.63
C THR A 214 -7.08 18.35 19.33
N GLU A 215 -7.49 18.36 18.06
CA GLU A 215 -8.52 17.47 17.58
C GLU A 215 -7.93 16.15 17.07
N HIS A 216 -8.65 15.07 17.33
CA HIS A 216 -8.30 13.73 16.94
C HIS A 216 -9.41 13.11 16.10
N TYR A 217 -9.07 12.06 15.37
CA TYR A 217 -10.08 11.23 14.74
C TYR A 217 -9.73 9.74 14.83
N LEU A 218 -10.75 8.89 14.78
CA LEU A 218 -10.58 7.44 14.79
C LEU A 218 -11.55 6.75 13.83
N TYR A 219 -11.30 5.45 13.60
CA TYR A 219 -12.20 4.55 12.89
C TYR A 219 -12.62 3.40 13.82
N THR A 220 -13.90 3.04 13.79
CA THR A 220 -14.41 1.87 14.50
C THR A 220 -15.41 1.07 13.66
N GLY A 221 -15.27 -0.26 13.70
CA GLY A 221 -16.20 -1.21 13.11
C GLY A 221 -17.21 -1.78 14.12
N SER A 222 -17.27 -1.23 15.33
CA SER A 222 -18.19 -1.71 16.38
C SER A 222 -19.64 -1.50 15.94
N LYS A 223 -20.38 -2.61 15.80
CA LYS A 223 -21.81 -2.57 15.41
C LYS A 223 -22.65 -1.74 16.38
N ILE A 224 -22.37 -1.84 17.68
CA ILE A 224 -23.11 -1.11 18.72
C ILE A 224 -22.85 0.39 18.61
N LEU A 225 -21.60 0.81 18.48
CA LEU A 225 -21.26 2.23 18.33
C LEU A 225 -21.83 2.81 17.03
N ILE A 226 -21.80 2.05 15.93
CA ILE A 226 -22.40 2.46 14.66
C ILE A 226 -23.91 2.64 14.82
N ASP A 227 -24.59 1.72 15.51
CA ASP A 227 -26.03 1.77 15.73
C ASP A 227 -26.45 2.96 16.60
N GLN A 228 -25.73 3.19 17.71
CA GLN A 228 -25.95 4.37 18.56
C GLN A 228 -25.69 5.68 17.79
N ALA A 229 -24.63 5.75 16.98
CA ALA A 229 -24.37 6.95 16.18
C ALA A 229 -25.44 7.22 15.11
N LEU A 230 -26.18 6.20 14.66
CA LEU A 230 -27.25 6.35 13.67
C LEU A 230 -28.60 6.68 14.31
N ASN A 231 -28.87 6.12 15.50
CA ASN A 231 -30.20 6.18 16.11
C ASN A 231 -30.27 7.14 17.31
N ASP A 232 -29.19 7.25 18.09
CA ASP A 232 -29.15 8.01 19.34
C ASP A 232 -28.59 9.43 19.13
N PHE A 233 -27.68 9.63 18.18
CA PHE A 233 -27.02 10.92 17.97
C PHE A 233 -27.85 11.85 17.07
N CYS A 234 -28.06 13.07 17.55
CA CYS A 234 -28.60 14.17 16.75
C CYS A 234 -27.47 15.09 16.27
N ARG A 235 -27.44 15.42 14.98
CA ARG A 235 -26.42 16.33 14.43
C ARG A 235 -26.56 17.76 14.95
N ASP A 236 -27.75 18.17 15.35
CA ASP A 236 -28.03 19.51 15.87
C ASP A 236 -27.52 19.68 17.33
N GLU A 237 -27.19 18.57 18.00
CA GLU A 237 -26.65 18.55 19.37
C GLU A 237 -25.11 18.51 19.39
N LEU A 238 -24.46 18.58 18.23
CA LEU A 238 -23.00 18.64 18.17
C LEU A 238 -22.50 20.06 18.49
N PRO A 239 -21.40 20.21 19.28
CA PRO A 239 -20.64 19.14 19.94
C PRO A 239 -21.25 18.72 21.29
N PHE A 240 -21.15 17.42 21.63
CA PHE A 240 -21.57 16.87 22.93
C PHE A 240 -20.47 16.02 23.58
N SER A 241 -20.53 15.86 24.90
CA SER A 241 -19.62 15.01 25.67
C SER A 241 -20.19 13.60 25.88
N THR A 242 -19.32 12.59 25.78
CA THR A 242 -19.67 11.18 26.03
C THR A 242 -18.43 10.39 26.43
N VAL A 243 -18.63 9.19 26.97
CA VAL A 243 -17.58 8.24 27.29
C VAL A 243 -17.78 6.98 26.45
N VAL A 244 -16.68 6.39 25.95
CA VAL A 244 -16.71 5.08 25.30
C VAL A 244 -16.38 4.01 26.35
N ALA A 245 -17.40 3.38 26.91
CA ALA A 245 -17.23 2.37 27.96
C ALA A 245 -17.04 0.95 27.38
N GLU A 246 -16.10 0.19 27.95
CA GLU A 246 -15.98 -1.26 27.76
C GLU A 246 -16.90 -1.99 28.72
N LEU A 247 -17.84 -2.75 28.17
CA LEU A 247 -18.83 -3.53 28.91
C LEU A 247 -18.77 -5.01 28.55
N HIS A 248 -19.24 -5.85 29.46
CA HIS A 248 -19.31 -7.29 29.28
C HIS A 248 -20.78 -7.76 29.19
N ASN A 249 -21.10 -8.56 28.19
CA ASN A 249 -22.43 -9.20 28.11
C ASN A 249 -22.53 -10.34 29.15
N LYS A 250 -23.74 -10.88 29.38
CA LYS A 250 -24.03 -12.08 30.20
C LYS A 250 -23.14 -13.28 29.85
N PHE A 251 -22.64 -13.35 28.61
CA PHE A 251 -21.71 -14.37 28.12
C PHE A 251 -20.22 -13.99 28.27
N LYS A 252 -19.89 -12.97 29.07
CA LYS A 252 -18.54 -12.40 29.24
C LYS A 252 -17.86 -11.93 27.94
N LYS A 253 -18.65 -11.64 26.89
CA LYS A 253 -18.14 -11.04 25.65
C LYS A 253 -18.04 -9.54 25.80
N LYS A 254 -16.87 -8.99 25.48
CA LYS A 254 -16.56 -7.56 25.48
C LYS A 254 -17.29 -6.84 24.36
N PHE A 255 -17.83 -5.67 24.65
CA PHE A 255 -18.39 -4.75 23.67
C PHE A 255 -18.21 -3.30 24.12
N TYR A 256 -18.29 -2.37 23.17
CA TYR A 256 -18.10 -0.95 23.42
C TYR A 256 -19.41 -0.19 23.21
N LYS A 257 -19.72 0.76 24.08
CA LYS A 257 -20.94 1.56 24.06
C LYS A 257 -20.62 3.02 24.40
N PHE A 258 -21.33 3.96 23.79
CA PHE A 258 -21.40 5.34 24.26
C PHE A 258 -22.29 5.42 25.50
N THR A 259 -21.77 6.02 26.56
CA THR A 259 -22.45 6.30 27.83
C THR A 259 -22.53 7.79 28.08
#